data_AF-A0A1Y4TBQ8-F1
#
_entry.id   AF-A0A1Y4TBQ8-F1
#
_cell.length_a   1.000
_cell.length_b   1.000
_cell.length_c   1.000
_cell.angle_alpha   90.00
_cell.angle_beta   90.00
_cell.angle_gamma   90.00
#
_symmetry.space_group_name_H-M   'P 1'
#
loop_
_entity.id
_entity.type
_entity.pdbx_description
1 polymer ?
#
loop_
_entity_poly.entity_id
_entity_poly.type
_entity_poly.pdbx_seq_one_letter_code
_entity_poly.pdbx_strand_id
1 'polypeptide(L)'
;MDMRDDIQTVLVTEEQLKAKVAELGAQISRDYAGKDLLLVSILKGAVVFMADLMRAVTIHCSIDFMVVSSYGGTNTQTTGLVKIVKDLDADLTGRDVLIVEDVLDTGVTLSHLVPMLKMRNPNSVRICAILDKPARRKTDITADYRGFEVPDAFVVGYGLDYDEKYRNLPYVGVLKPEIYEGE
;
A
#
# COMPACT_ATOMS: atom_id res chain seq x y z
N MET A 1 26.55 -8.12 9.98
CA MET A 1 25.50 -7.17 10.37
C MET A 1 24.19 -7.79 9.97
N ASP A 2 23.30 -7.99 10.94
CA ASP A 2 21.91 -8.38 10.66
C ASP A 2 21.18 -7.10 10.21
N MET A 3 20.29 -7.19 9.21
CA MET A 3 19.43 -6.09 8.79
C MET A 3 18.62 -5.46 9.95
N ARG A 4 18.43 -6.21 11.05
CA ARG A 4 17.79 -5.72 12.27
C ARG A 4 18.65 -4.72 13.05
N ASP A 5 19.96 -4.75 12.87
CA ASP A 5 20.89 -3.82 13.51
C ASP A 5 20.70 -2.39 13.00
N ASP A 6 20.12 -2.22 11.82
CA ASP A 6 19.86 -0.92 11.15
C ASP A 6 18.55 -0.25 11.60
N ILE A 7 17.73 -0.96 12.39
CA ILE A 7 16.42 -0.51 12.84
C ILE A 7 16.55 0.22 14.18
N GLN A 8 16.08 1.47 14.23
CA GLN A 8 16.06 2.29 15.44
C GLN A 8 14.99 1.79 16.41
N THR A 9 13.77 1.59 15.90
CA THR A 9 12.60 1.22 16.69
C THR A 9 11.63 0.41 15.84
N VAL A 10 11.06 -0.66 16.39
CA VAL A 10 9.93 -1.38 15.75
C VAL A 10 8.65 -0.59 16.03
N LEU A 11 7.98 -0.11 14.97
CA LEU A 11 6.71 0.64 15.08
C LEU A 11 5.50 -0.28 15.13
N VAL A 12 5.49 -1.32 14.29
CA VAL A 12 4.40 -2.29 14.20
C VAL A 12 5.00 -3.68 14.12
N THR A 13 4.71 -4.53 15.11
CA THR A 13 5.24 -5.90 15.16
C THR A 13 4.53 -6.82 14.16
N GLU A 14 5.13 -7.97 13.89
CA GLU A 14 4.53 -9.02 13.04
C GLU A 14 3.16 -9.47 13.58
N GLU A 15 3.02 -9.62 14.90
CA GLU A 15 1.76 -10.02 15.53
C GLU A 15 0.68 -8.95 15.38
N GLN A 16 1.06 -7.66 15.50
CA GLN A 16 0.14 -6.54 15.28
C GLN A 16 -0.33 -6.48 13.83
N LEU A 17 0.60 -6.64 12.87
CA LEU A 17 0.27 -6.70 11.44
C LEU A 17 -0.70 -7.86 11.16
N LYS A 18 -0.39 -9.06 11.65
CA LYS A 18 -1.25 -10.25 11.46
C LYS A 18 -2.64 -10.05 12.04
N ALA A 19 -2.74 -9.48 13.25
CA ALA A 19 -4.03 -9.21 13.89
C ALA A 19 -4.84 -8.17 13.11
N LYS A 20 -4.19 -7.07 12.65
CA LYS A 20 -4.86 -6.04 11.86
C LYS A 20 -5.29 -6.55 10.50
N VAL A 21 -4.48 -7.35 9.82
CA VAL A 21 -4.85 -8.01 8.56
C VAL A 21 -6.10 -8.88 8.74
N ALA A 22 -6.17 -9.66 9.82
CA ALA A 22 -7.35 -10.50 10.08
C ALA A 22 -8.62 -9.65 10.31
N GLU A 23 -8.50 -8.55 11.04
CA GLU A 23 -9.59 -7.58 11.26
C GLU A 23 -10.07 -6.98 9.92
N LEU A 24 -9.14 -6.47 9.11
CA LEU A 24 -9.43 -5.87 7.81
C LEU A 24 -10.03 -6.89 6.84
N GLY A 25 -9.45 -8.08 6.74
CA GLY A 25 -9.97 -9.17 5.89
C GLY A 25 -11.40 -9.56 6.26
N ALA A 26 -11.72 -9.66 7.55
CA ALA A 26 -13.07 -9.93 8.02
C ALA A 26 -14.04 -8.78 7.67
N GLN A 27 -13.61 -7.53 7.78
CA GLN A 27 -14.42 -6.37 7.41
C GLN A 27 -14.70 -6.33 5.90
N ILE A 28 -13.66 -6.45 5.08
CA ILE A 28 -13.77 -6.47 3.61
C ILE A 28 -14.67 -7.62 3.16
N SER A 29 -14.53 -8.81 3.76
CA SER A 29 -15.38 -9.97 3.43
C SER A 29 -16.86 -9.71 3.67
N ARG A 30 -17.22 -8.95 4.72
CA ARG A 30 -18.61 -8.55 4.97
C ARG A 30 -19.09 -7.51 3.96
N ASP A 31 -18.29 -6.48 3.72
CA ASP A 31 -18.67 -5.34 2.88
C ASP A 31 -18.82 -5.72 1.39
N TYR A 32 -18.09 -6.76 0.96
CA TYR A 32 -18.08 -7.26 -0.41
C TYR A 32 -18.75 -8.62 -0.59
N ALA A 33 -19.47 -9.13 0.41
CA ALA A 33 -20.20 -10.39 0.29
C ALA A 33 -21.14 -10.39 -0.92
N GLY A 34 -20.98 -11.38 -1.82
CA GLY A 34 -21.77 -11.52 -3.04
C GLY A 34 -21.41 -10.52 -4.16
N LYS A 35 -20.31 -9.77 -4.05
CA LYS A 35 -19.83 -8.83 -5.07
C LYS A 35 -18.64 -9.39 -5.85
N ASP A 36 -18.39 -8.83 -7.03
CA ASP A 36 -17.20 -9.14 -7.84
C ASP A 36 -16.03 -8.25 -7.40
N LEU A 37 -15.33 -8.69 -6.35
CA LEU A 37 -14.20 -7.98 -5.75
C LEU A 37 -12.90 -8.25 -6.52
N LEU A 38 -12.26 -7.16 -6.98
CA LEU A 38 -10.90 -7.16 -7.51
C LEU A 38 -9.97 -6.42 -6.54
N LEU A 39 -8.99 -7.14 -5.99
CA LEU A 39 -7.91 -6.55 -5.20
C LEU A 39 -6.78 -6.12 -6.15
N VAL A 40 -6.38 -4.85 -6.07
CA VAL A 40 -5.34 -4.28 -6.93
C VAL A 40 -4.17 -3.83 -6.07
N SER A 41 -2.96 -4.32 -6.34
CA SER A 41 -1.75 -3.86 -5.66
C SER A 41 -0.86 -3.05 -6.59
N ILE A 42 -0.38 -1.91 -6.12
CA ILE A 42 0.62 -1.11 -6.83
C ILE A 42 2.00 -1.60 -6.39
N LEU A 43 2.76 -2.15 -7.32
CA LEU A 43 4.07 -2.73 -7.03
C LEU A 43 5.12 -1.63 -6.77
N LYS A 44 6.09 -1.88 -5.87
CA LYS A 44 6.38 -3.18 -5.22
C LYS A 44 5.89 -3.28 -3.77
N GLY A 45 5.78 -2.16 -3.06
CA GLY A 45 5.78 -2.17 -1.60
C GLY A 45 4.57 -2.84 -0.97
N ALA A 46 3.40 -2.76 -1.59
CA ALA A 46 2.18 -3.39 -1.11
C ALA A 46 2.12 -4.92 -1.26
N VAL A 47 3.10 -5.57 -1.89
CA VAL A 47 3.04 -7.01 -2.22
C VAL A 47 2.88 -7.91 -1.00
N VAL A 48 3.56 -7.60 0.11
CA VAL A 48 3.52 -8.42 1.34
C VAL A 48 2.14 -8.28 1.99
N PHE A 49 1.69 -7.03 2.19
CA PHE A 49 0.37 -6.76 2.74
C PHE A 49 -0.75 -7.34 1.87
N MET A 50 -0.65 -7.21 0.54
CA MET A 50 -1.59 -7.81 -0.40
C MET A 50 -1.70 -9.33 -0.22
N ALA A 51 -0.57 -10.02 -0.10
CA ALA A 51 -0.55 -11.47 0.07
C ALA A 51 -1.17 -11.92 1.40
N ASP A 52 -0.95 -11.16 2.48
CA ASP A 52 -1.55 -11.43 3.79
C ASP A 52 -3.06 -11.10 3.80
N LEU A 53 -3.45 -9.96 3.23
CA LEU A 53 -4.84 -9.54 3.15
C LEU A 53 -5.69 -10.48 2.32
N MET A 54 -5.23 -10.89 1.14
CA MET A 54 -6.01 -11.80 0.27
C MET A 54 -6.27 -13.16 0.94
N ARG A 55 -5.38 -13.63 1.82
CA ARG A 55 -5.58 -14.87 2.60
C ARG A 55 -6.59 -14.69 3.75
N ALA A 56 -6.76 -13.46 4.25
CA ALA A 56 -7.70 -13.15 5.31
C ALA A 56 -9.12 -12.82 4.79
N VAL A 57 -9.27 -12.53 3.48
CA VAL A 57 -10.57 -12.36 2.84
C VAL A 57 -11.21 -13.74 2.60
N THR A 58 -12.43 -13.93 3.09
CA THR A 58 -13.13 -15.23 3.11
C THR A 58 -14.19 -15.39 2.03
N ILE A 59 -14.24 -14.47 1.06
CA ILE A 59 -15.12 -14.51 -0.11
C ILE A 59 -14.29 -14.68 -1.38
N HIS A 60 -14.94 -15.02 -2.50
CA HIS A 60 -14.26 -15.01 -3.79
C HIS A 60 -13.80 -13.59 -4.14
N CYS A 61 -12.53 -13.47 -4.53
CA CYS A 61 -11.97 -12.26 -5.08
C CYS A 61 -10.92 -12.63 -6.15
N SER A 62 -10.65 -11.70 -7.06
CA SER A 62 -9.53 -11.77 -8.00
C SER A 62 -8.43 -10.80 -7.56
N ILE A 63 -7.22 -10.99 -8.08
CA ILE A 63 -6.09 -10.09 -7.84
C ILE A 63 -5.52 -9.58 -9.17
N ASP A 64 -5.00 -8.37 -9.17
CA ASP A 64 -4.24 -7.81 -10.29
C ASP A 64 -3.21 -6.78 -9.78
N PHE A 65 -2.25 -6.42 -10.62
CA PHE A 65 -1.11 -5.59 -10.25
C PHE A 65 -0.90 -4.46 -11.24
N MET A 66 -0.58 -3.27 -10.73
CA MET A 66 -0.07 -2.16 -11.52
C MET A 66 1.39 -1.90 -11.16
N VAL A 67 2.19 -1.53 -12.16
CA VAL A 67 3.52 -0.96 -11.92
C VAL A 67 3.48 0.47 -12.39
N VAL A 68 3.77 1.40 -11.48
CA VAL A 68 3.82 2.82 -11.79
C VAL A 68 5.20 3.38 -11.47
N SER A 69 5.65 4.34 -12.27
CA SER A 69 6.86 5.11 -11.97
C SER A 69 6.51 6.60 -11.93
N SER A 70 7.07 7.33 -10.98
CA SER A 70 7.01 8.80 -11.00
C SER A 70 7.73 9.34 -12.24
N TYR A 71 7.16 10.36 -12.89
CA TYR A 71 7.92 11.14 -13.86
C TYR A 71 8.86 12.09 -13.10
N GLY A 72 10.15 11.75 -13.07
CA GLY A 72 11.21 12.57 -12.44
C GLY A 72 12.25 11.67 -11.76
N GLY A 73 13.46 11.61 -12.31
CA GLY A 73 14.57 10.84 -11.75
C GLY A 73 15.08 11.39 -10.41
N THR A 74 15.80 10.52 -9.67
CA THR A 74 16.67 10.66 -8.47
C THR A 74 16.31 11.64 -7.34
N ASN A 75 15.35 12.54 -7.47
CA ASN A 75 14.96 13.50 -6.45
C ASN A 75 13.59 13.16 -5.88
N THR A 76 13.49 13.24 -4.56
CA THR A 76 12.35 12.92 -3.66
C THR A 76 11.08 13.77 -3.86
N GLN A 77 10.93 14.43 -5.02
CA GLN A 77 9.75 15.23 -5.35
C GLN A 77 9.09 14.72 -6.64
N THR A 78 7.94 14.08 -6.49
CA THR A 78 7.12 13.62 -7.62
C THR A 78 6.48 14.81 -8.32
N THR A 79 6.61 14.90 -9.65
CA THR A 79 5.90 15.90 -10.49
C THR A 79 4.38 15.69 -10.54
N GLY A 80 3.87 14.65 -9.89
CA GLY A 80 2.46 14.23 -9.94
C GLY A 80 2.11 13.43 -11.19
N LEU A 81 2.89 13.53 -12.27
CA LEU A 81 2.70 12.66 -13.42
C LEU A 81 3.14 11.23 -13.06
N VAL A 82 2.25 10.27 -13.26
CA VAL A 82 2.47 8.84 -13.01
C VAL A 82 2.54 8.12 -14.36
N LYS A 83 3.66 7.46 -14.66
CA LYS A 83 3.81 6.59 -15.83
C LYS A 83 3.34 5.19 -15.48
N ILE A 84 2.41 4.65 -16.25
CA ILE A 84 2.04 3.23 -16.15
C ILE A 84 3.10 2.43 -16.89
N VAL A 85 3.82 1.58 -16.16
CA VAL A 85 4.81 0.64 -16.71
C VAL A 85 4.14 -0.70 -17.01
N LYS A 86 3.28 -1.16 -16.10
CA LYS A 86 2.34 -2.26 -16.31
C LYS A 86 0.96 -1.81 -15.87
N ASP A 87 -0.03 -2.01 -16.74
CA ASP A 87 -1.44 -1.79 -16.47
C ASP A 87 -2.11 -3.09 -15.96
N LEU A 88 -3.34 -2.95 -15.49
CA LEU A 88 -4.23 -4.04 -15.14
C LEU A 88 -4.57 -4.88 -16.37
N ASP A 89 -4.62 -6.20 -16.19
CA ASP A 89 -5.07 -7.16 -17.19
C ASP A 89 -6.60 -7.30 -17.16
N ALA A 90 -7.23 -7.08 -16.00
CA ALA A 90 -8.67 -7.21 -15.82
C ALA A 90 -9.47 -6.02 -16.40
N ASP A 91 -10.62 -6.32 -17.01
CA ASP A 91 -11.67 -5.32 -17.26
C ASP A 91 -12.35 -4.95 -15.93
N LEU A 92 -12.43 -3.65 -15.67
CA LEU A 92 -12.99 -3.10 -14.43
C LEU A 92 -14.51 -2.87 -14.52
N THR A 93 -15.10 -2.97 -15.71
CA THR A 93 -16.52 -2.65 -15.92
C THR A 93 -17.40 -3.47 -14.98
N GLY A 94 -18.17 -2.79 -14.13
CA GLY A 94 -19.09 -3.42 -13.19
C GLY A 94 -18.43 -4.19 -12.03
N ARG A 95 -17.11 -4.05 -11.82
CA ARG A 95 -16.39 -4.65 -10.68
C ARG A 95 -16.29 -3.72 -9.50
N ASP A 96 -16.13 -4.29 -8.32
CA ASP A 96 -15.76 -3.58 -7.11
C ASP A 96 -14.24 -3.65 -6.92
N VAL A 97 -13.55 -2.50 -7.06
CA VAL A 97 -12.09 -2.43 -7.01
C VAL A 97 -11.64 -1.96 -5.63
N LEU A 98 -10.76 -2.73 -5.00
CA LEU A 98 -10.09 -2.36 -3.76
C LEU A 98 -8.59 -2.25 -4.00
N ILE A 99 -8.06 -1.03 -4.00
CA ILE A 99 -6.62 -0.78 -4.05
C ILE A 99 -6.02 -1.14 -2.70
N VAL A 100 -5.00 -2.00 -2.70
CA VAL A 100 -4.26 -2.44 -1.51
C VAL A 100 -2.91 -1.76 -1.51
N GLU A 101 -2.70 -0.88 -0.54
CA GLU A 101 -1.53 0.00 -0.41
C GLU A 101 -0.75 -0.32 0.88
N ASP A 102 0.57 -0.24 0.81
CA ASP A 102 1.47 -0.36 1.96
C ASP A 102 1.41 0.89 2.85
N VAL A 103 1.62 2.06 2.28
CA VAL A 103 1.64 3.33 3.03
C VAL A 103 0.92 4.43 2.28
N LEU A 104 -0.10 4.98 2.92
CA LEU A 104 -0.77 6.15 2.45
C LEU A 104 -0.12 7.42 3.03
N ASP A 105 0.85 7.94 2.28
CA ASP A 105 1.69 9.09 2.64
C ASP A 105 1.10 10.41 2.08
N THR A 106 1.77 11.04 1.10
CA THR A 106 1.30 12.29 0.49
C THR A 106 -0.02 12.14 -0.25
N GLY A 107 -0.37 10.92 -0.68
CA GLY A 107 -1.58 10.62 -1.45
C GLY A 107 -1.54 11.08 -2.91
N VAL A 108 -0.39 11.57 -3.41
CA VAL A 108 -0.28 12.10 -4.77
C VAL A 108 -0.49 11.01 -5.82
N THR A 109 0.24 9.90 -5.76
CA THR A 109 0.10 8.79 -6.73
C THR A 109 -1.34 8.30 -6.82
N LEU A 110 -1.97 8.00 -5.68
CA LEU A 110 -3.36 7.54 -5.64
C LEU A 110 -4.36 8.60 -6.11
N SER A 111 -4.08 9.90 -5.92
CA SER A 111 -4.93 10.98 -6.45
C SER A 111 -5.00 11.00 -7.97
N HIS A 112 -3.99 10.47 -8.64
CA HIS A 112 -3.97 10.30 -10.10
C HIS A 112 -4.55 8.96 -10.55
N LEU A 113 -4.28 7.88 -9.80
CA LEU A 113 -4.74 6.55 -10.16
C LEU A 113 -6.24 6.34 -9.92
N VAL A 114 -6.78 6.84 -8.80
CA VAL A 114 -8.21 6.62 -8.48
C VAL A 114 -9.15 7.18 -9.56
N PRO A 115 -8.99 8.43 -10.03
CA PRO A 115 -9.81 8.95 -11.13
C PRO A 115 -9.68 8.13 -12.41
N MET A 116 -8.45 7.71 -12.76
CA MET A 116 -8.18 6.90 -13.94
C MET A 116 -8.88 5.54 -13.89
N LEU A 117 -8.85 4.86 -12.74
CA LEU A 117 -9.56 3.59 -12.55
C LEU A 117 -11.07 3.78 -12.61
N LYS A 118 -11.61 4.86 -12.04
CA LYS A 118 -13.04 5.21 -12.13
C LYS A 118 -13.52 5.43 -13.56
N MET A 119 -12.66 5.93 -14.46
CA MET A 119 -13.01 6.10 -15.88
C MET A 119 -13.21 4.77 -16.62
N ARG A 120 -12.77 3.63 -16.04
CA ARG A 120 -12.98 2.29 -16.60
C ARG A 120 -14.30 1.64 -16.14
N ASN A 121 -15.24 2.46 -15.63
CA ASN A 121 -16.59 2.07 -15.21
C ASN A 121 -16.70 0.93 -14.17
N PRO A 122 -15.87 0.87 -13.11
CA PRO A 122 -16.14 0.00 -11.97
C PRO A 122 -17.40 0.43 -11.20
N ASN A 123 -18.01 -0.49 -10.47
CA ASN A 123 -19.06 -0.20 -9.50
C ASN A 123 -18.52 0.68 -8.36
N SER A 124 -17.31 0.39 -7.89
CA SER A 124 -16.64 1.18 -6.86
C SER A 124 -15.13 1.10 -6.98
N VAL A 125 -14.45 2.14 -6.48
CA VAL A 125 -13.00 2.15 -6.26
C VAL A 125 -12.79 2.62 -4.83
N ARG A 126 -12.25 1.74 -3.98
CA ARG A 126 -11.90 2.00 -2.58
C ARG A 126 -10.42 1.72 -2.33
N ILE A 127 -9.91 2.19 -1.20
CA ILE A 127 -8.51 2.05 -0.79
C ILE A 127 -8.44 1.36 0.58
N CYS A 128 -7.59 0.34 0.68
CA CYS A 128 -7.13 -0.25 1.92
C CYS A 128 -5.63 0.01 2.08
N ALA A 129 -5.25 0.74 3.12
CA ALA A 129 -3.86 1.05 3.42
C ALA A 129 -3.48 0.50 4.79
N ILE A 130 -2.38 -0.27 4.87
CA ILE A 130 -1.94 -0.82 6.16
C ILE A 130 -1.25 0.23 7.04
N LEU A 131 -0.56 1.21 6.46
CA LEU A 131 -0.04 2.39 7.16
C LEU A 131 -0.67 3.67 6.61
N ASP A 132 -0.95 4.63 7.48
CA ASP A 132 -1.45 5.97 7.12
C ASP A 132 -0.57 7.04 7.79
N LYS A 133 -0.17 8.06 7.04
CA LYS A 133 0.58 9.24 7.55
C LYS A 133 -0.22 10.52 7.29
N PRO A 134 -1.29 10.79 8.06
CA PRO A 134 -2.13 11.97 7.84
C PRO A 134 -1.36 13.29 7.84
N ALA A 135 -0.32 13.40 8.67
CA ALA A 135 0.52 14.60 8.78
C ALA A 135 1.25 14.99 7.48
N ARG A 136 1.42 14.05 6.54
CA ARG A 136 2.12 14.28 5.26
C ARG A 136 1.19 14.46 4.08
N ARG A 137 -0.13 14.39 4.30
CA ARG A 137 -1.16 14.44 3.26
C ARG A 137 -1.05 15.72 2.43
N LYS A 138 -1.10 15.59 1.10
CA LYS A 138 -1.12 16.72 0.15
C LYS A 138 -2.36 16.72 -0.75
N THR A 139 -3.23 15.72 -0.64
CA THR A 139 -4.40 15.51 -1.49
C THR A 139 -5.60 15.09 -0.64
N ASP A 140 -6.82 15.16 -1.20
CA ASP A 140 -8.05 14.74 -0.49
C ASP A 140 -8.29 13.22 -0.50
N ILE A 141 -7.27 12.43 -0.87
CA ILE A 141 -7.35 10.97 -0.84
C ILE A 141 -7.31 10.49 0.61
N THR A 142 -8.24 9.61 0.96
CA THR A 142 -8.29 8.90 2.24
C THR A 142 -8.49 7.41 2.00
N ALA A 143 -7.99 6.58 2.91
CA ALA A 143 -8.26 5.16 2.88
C ALA A 143 -9.62 4.85 3.52
N ASP A 144 -10.40 4.00 2.84
CA ASP A 144 -11.68 3.46 3.32
C ASP A 144 -11.46 2.40 4.41
N TYR A 145 -10.36 1.65 4.29
CA TYR A 145 -9.91 0.64 5.25
C TYR A 145 -8.50 1.01 5.74
N ARG A 146 -8.36 1.31 7.03
CA ARG A 146 -7.11 1.83 7.60
C ARG A 146 -6.51 0.84 8.59
N GLY A 147 -5.22 0.57 8.44
CA GLY A 147 -4.44 -0.18 9.40
C GLY A 147 -3.99 0.67 10.58
N PHE A 148 -2.73 1.11 10.54
CA PHE A 148 -2.07 1.85 11.60
C PHE A 148 -1.79 3.28 11.16
N GLU A 149 -2.16 4.25 11.98
CA GLU A 149 -1.64 5.61 11.87
C GLU A 149 -0.20 5.63 12.41
N VAL A 150 0.73 6.15 11.63
CA VAL A 150 2.16 6.21 11.99
C VAL A 150 2.70 7.64 11.86
N PRO A 151 3.71 8.01 12.67
CA PRO A 151 4.30 9.35 12.59
C PRO A 151 5.04 9.57 11.26
N ASP A 152 5.45 10.82 11.02
CA ASP A 152 6.41 11.15 9.96
C ASP A 152 7.80 10.63 10.32
N ALA A 153 8.02 9.34 10.10
CA ALA A 153 9.29 8.64 10.27
C ALA A 153 9.66 7.87 9.01
N PHE A 154 10.95 7.67 8.75
CA PHE A 154 11.41 6.84 7.65
C PHE A 154 11.22 5.36 7.99
N VAL A 155 10.26 4.70 7.35
CA VAL A 155 9.83 3.33 7.70
C VAL A 155 10.23 2.32 6.63
N VAL A 156 10.68 1.14 7.08
CA VAL A 156 11.05 0.00 6.23
C VAL A 156 10.45 -1.30 6.78
N GLY A 157 10.48 -2.35 5.97
CA GLY A 157 9.95 -3.65 6.33
C GLY A 157 8.52 -3.89 5.88
N TYR A 158 8.10 -5.15 5.90
CA TYR A 158 6.78 -5.59 5.45
C TYR A 158 6.42 -5.07 4.04
N GLY A 159 7.40 -5.14 3.13
CA GLY A 159 7.30 -4.66 1.75
C GLY A 159 7.91 -3.28 1.50
N LEU A 160 7.99 -2.41 2.51
CA LEU A 160 8.61 -1.08 2.43
C LEU A 160 10.14 -1.19 2.37
N ASP A 161 10.80 -0.30 1.63
CA ASP A 161 12.24 -0.34 1.41
C ASP A 161 13.00 0.96 1.68
N TYR A 162 14.31 0.79 1.77
CA TYR A 162 15.31 1.81 1.50
C TYR A 162 16.34 1.18 0.55
N ASP A 163 16.60 1.82 -0.59
CA ASP A 163 17.53 1.33 -1.63
C ASP A 163 17.27 -0.16 -2.00
N GLU A 164 15.99 -0.52 -2.19
CA GLU A 164 15.51 -1.88 -2.48
C GLU A 164 15.80 -2.94 -1.40
N LYS A 165 16.31 -2.55 -0.24
CA LYS A 165 16.59 -3.43 0.91
C LYS A 165 15.45 -3.39 1.93
N TYR A 166 15.52 -4.29 2.92
CA TYR A 166 14.63 -4.37 4.10
C TYR A 166 13.18 -4.80 3.85
N ARG A 167 12.68 -4.89 2.60
CA ARG A 167 11.30 -5.33 2.30
C ARG A 167 10.89 -6.62 3.00
N ASN A 168 11.86 -7.51 3.24
CA ASN A 168 11.68 -8.85 3.82
C ASN A 168 11.68 -8.89 5.37
N LEU A 169 11.79 -7.75 6.06
CA LEU A 169 11.54 -7.70 7.50
C LEU A 169 10.05 -8.02 7.77
N PRO A 170 9.72 -8.87 8.77
CA PRO A 170 8.35 -9.27 9.05
C PRO A 170 7.53 -8.23 9.82
N TYR A 171 8.14 -7.07 10.12
CA TYR A 171 7.58 -5.98 10.91
C TYR A 171 7.85 -4.65 10.20
N VAL A 172 7.21 -3.57 10.67
CA VAL A 172 7.52 -2.20 10.23
C VAL A 172 8.41 -1.53 11.27
N GLY A 173 9.58 -1.06 10.85
CA GLY A 173 10.56 -0.39 11.71
C GLY A 173 10.93 0.99 11.19
N VAL A 174 11.39 1.86 12.10
CA VAL A 174 12.07 3.12 11.76
C VAL A 174 13.54 2.82 11.45
N LEU A 175 14.02 3.26 10.29
CA LEU A 175 15.41 3.14 9.91
C LEU A 175 16.26 4.14 10.70
N LYS A 176 17.45 3.76 11.17
CA LYS A 176 18.33 4.71 11.87
C LYS A 176 18.80 5.84 10.94
N PRO A 177 18.85 7.10 11.40
CA PRO A 177 19.31 8.24 10.60
C PRO A 177 20.69 8.05 9.97
N GLU A 178 21.62 7.45 10.70
CA GLU A 178 23.00 7.17 10.23
C GLU A 178 23.08 6.31 8.96
N ILE A 179 22.00 5.60 8.60
CA ILE A 179 21.94 4.76 7.40
C ILE A 179 21.62 5.58 6.14
N TYR A 180 20.87 6.69 6.26
CA TYR A 180 20.39 7.47 5.12
C TYR A 180 20.82 8.94 5.11
N GLU A 181 21.36 9.46 6.21
CA GLU A 181 21.92 10.82 6.28
C GLU A 181 23.41 10.86 5.89
N GLY A 182 24.04 9.71 5.66
CA GLY A 182 25.43 9.58 5.25
C GLY A 182 25.66 9.53 3.73
N GLU A 183 24.62 9.67 2.92
CA GLU A 183 24.67 9.71 1.44
C GLU A 183 24.64 11.14 0.88
#